data_AF-A0A350H3S9-F1
#
_entry.id   AF-A0A350H3S9-F1
#
_cell.length_a   1.000
_cell.length_b   1.000
_cell.length_c   1.000
_cell.angle_alpha   90.00
_cell.angle_beta   90.00
_cell.angle_gamma   90.00
#
_symmetry.space_group_name_H-M   'P 1'
#
loop_
_entity.id
_entity.type
_entity.pdbx_description
1 polymer ?
#
loop_
_entity_poly.entity_id
_entity_poly.type
_entity_poly.pdbx_seq_one_letter_code
_entity_poly.pdbx_strand_id
1 'polypeptide(L)'
;MKNITREMLKIYKPISELDWMNYKIVRKTDLTFHHIQKRCDGGKEVIENGALLLPVPHQYLHLIEYKDINTYIAINKMFEYINRQQHEPTMEQREIIEYLLREFEEKHKWDKGSKGKLMIKRKYLERSL
;
A
#
# COMPACT_ATOMS: atom_id res chain seq x y z
N MET A 1 -14.21 -4.66 9.24
CA MET A 1 -14.03 -4.49 7.79
C MET A 1 -15.25 -3.79 7.19
N LYS A 2 -15.06 -2.81 6.30
CA LYS A 2 -16.13 -2.07 5.62
C LYS A 2 -16.79 -2.90 4.50
N ASN A 3 -18.00 -2.52 4.07
CA ASN A 3 -18.68 -3.19 2.95
C ASN A 3 -17.89 -3.11 1.65
N ILE A 4 -17.36 -1.93 1.32
CA ILE A 4 -16.54 -1.73 0.11
C ILE A 4 -15.31 -2.66 0.09
N THR A 5 -14.66 -2.87 1.24
CA THR A 5 -13.51 -3.78 1.35
C THR A 5 -13.91 -5.24 1.06
N ARG A 6 -15.11 -5.65 1.47
CA ARG A 6 -15.65 -6.99 1.16
C ARG A 6 -15.93 -7.14 -0.34
N GLU A 7 -16.44 -6.10 -0.98
CA GLU A 7 -16.69 -6.09 -2.43
C GLU A 7 -15.38 -6.19 -3.20
N MET A 8 -14.39 -5.36 -2.85
CA MET A 8 -13.04 -5.44 -3.43
C MET A 8 -12.42 -6.83 -3.24
N LEU A 9 -12.57 -7.47 -2.08
CA LEU A 9 -12.07 -8.83 -1.85
C LEU A 9 -12.68 -9.87 -2.81
N LYS A 10 -13.93 -9.68 -3.25
CA LYS A 10 -14.58 -10.55 -4.24
C LYS A 10 -14.04 -10.33 -5.65
N ILE A 11 -13.66 -9.10 -5.99
CA ILE A 11 -13.11 -8.70 -7.28
C ILE A 11 -11.65 -9.15 -7.38
N TYR A 12 -10.80 -8.62 -6.51
CA TYR A 12 -9.35 -8.78 -6.68
C TYR A 12 -8.84 -10.15 -6.25
N LYS A 13 -9.52 -10.84 -5.33
CA LYS A 13 -9.20 -12.22 -4.88
C LYS A 13 -7.68 -12.43 -4.65
N PRO A 14 -7.10 -12.03 -3.50
CA PRO A 14 -5.67 -12.17 -3.27
C PRO A 14 -5.28 -13.65 -3.07
N ILE A 15 -5.06 -14.39 -4.16
CA ILE A 15 -4.66 -15.81 -4.17
C ILE A 15 -3.22 -15.93 -3.68
N SER A 16 -2.38 -14.93 -3.97
CA SER A 16 -1.02 -14.83 -3.42
C SER A 16 -0.95 -14.67 -1.90
N GLU A 17 -2.08 -14.44 -1.21
CA GLU A 17 -2.12 -14.08 0.21
C GLU A 17 -1.31 -12.83 0.55
N LEU A 18 -1.08 -11.95 -0.42
CA LEU A 18 -0.39 -10.68 -0.23
C LEU A 18 -1.34 -9.51 -0.45
N ASP A 19 -1.16 -8.46 0.34
CA ASP A 19 -1.80 -7.19 0.06
C ASP A 19 -1.13 -6.47 -1.12
N TRP A 20 -1.61 -5.26 -1.44
CA TRP A 20 -1.12 -4.54 -2.60
C TRP A 20 0.28 -3.94 -2.42
N MET A 21 0.89 -4.05 -1.22
CA MET A 21 2.28 -3.66 -0.94
C MET A 21 3.14 -4.86 -0.51
N ASN A 22 2.74 -6.08 -0.89
CA ASN A 22 3.48 -7.31 -0.65
C ASN A 22 3.60 -7.76 0.82
N TYR A 23 2.67 -7.36 1.69
CA TYR A 23 2.60 -7.87 3.06
C TYR A 23 1.66 -9.08 3.15
N LYS A 24 2.09 -10.10 3.89
CA LYS A 24 1.29 -11.33 4.08
C LYS A 24 -0.02 -11.08 4.81
N ILE A 25 -1.11 -11.43 4.16
CA ILE A 25 -2.47 -11.43 4.70
C ILE A 25 -2.68 -12.73 5.46
N VAL A 26 -2.56 -12.66 6.79
CA VAL A 26 -2.91 -13.80 7.67
C VAL A 26 -4.44 -13.92 7.81
N ARG A 27 -5.13 -12.78 7.91
CA ARG A 27 -6.58 -12.71 8.01
C ARG A 27 -7.11 -11.67 7.05
N LYS A 28 -7.94 -12.08 6.10
CA LYS A 28 -8.58 -11.16 5.14
C LYS A 28 -9.33 -10.03 5.85
N THR A 29 -9.94 -10.31 7.02
CA THR A 29 -10.67 -9.35 7.86
C THR A 29 -9.87 -8.14 8.31
N ASP A 30 -8.54 -8.26 8.31
CA ASP A 30 -7.63 -7.21 8.79
C ASP A 30 -7.29 -6.20 7.68
N LEU A 31 -7.66 -6.47 6.42
CA LEU A 31 -7.50 -5.53 5.32
C LEU A 31 -8.32 -4.26 5.53
N THR A 32 -7.71 -3.16 5.13
CA THR A 32 -8.26 -1.81 5.16
C THR A 32 -8.40 -1.27 3.75
N PHE A 33 -9.30 -0.30 3.59
CA PHE A 33 -9.46 0.45 2.35
C PHE A 33 -8.53 1.68 2.41
N HIS A 34 -7.54 1.71 1.53
CA HIS A 34 -6.74 2.91 1.26
C HIS A 34 -7.37 3.71 0.13
N HIS A 35 -7.38 5.03 0.26
CA HIS A 35 -7.87 5.94 -0.76
C HIS A 35 -6.73 6.32 -1.71
N ILE A 36 -6.84 6.00 -3.00
CA ILE A 36 -5.85 6.39 -4.02
C ILE A 36 -5.82 7.92 -4.15
N GLN A 37 -6.96 8.54 -4.43
CA GLN A 37 -7.20 9.97 -4.21
C GLN A 37 -7.75 10.16 -2.80
N LYS A 38 -7.04 10.95 -1.98
CA LYS A 38 -7.40 11.16 -0.57
C LYS A 38 -8.78 11.81 -0.44
N ARG A 39 -9.46 11.49 0.66
CA ARG A 39 -10.77 12.07 1.00
C ARG A 39 -10.74 13.59 1.14
N CYS A 40 -9.66 14.16 1.69
CA CYS A 40 -9.51 15.62 1.79
C CYS A 40 -9.43 16.31 0.43
N ASP A 41 -9.04 15.58 -0.62
CA ASP A 41 -8.91 16.08 -1.99
C ASP A 41 -10.13 15.71 -2.85
N GLY A 42 -11.26 15.34 -2.21
CA GLY A 42 -12.50 14.96 -2.88
C GLY A 42 -12.61 13.49 -3.28
N GLY A 43 -11.64 12.66 -2.91
CA GLY A 43 -11.67 11.22 -3.19
C GLY A 43 -12.83 10.50 -2.51
N LYS A 44 -13.59 9.73 -3.30
CA LYS A 44 -14.76 8.98 -2.84
C LYS A 44 -14.39 7.58 -2.34
N GLU A 45 -15.17 7.03 -1.42
CA GLU A 45 -15.05 5.63 -0.99
C GLU A 45 -15.77 4.72 -2.00
N VAL A 46 -15.12 4.49 -3.15
CA VAL A 46 -15.60 3.66 -4.26
C VAL A 46 -14.49 2.68 -4.69
N ILE A 47 -14.86 1.62 -5.41
CA ILE A 47 -13.94 0.52 -5.78
C ILE A 47 -12.75 1.08 -6.58
N GLU A 48 -13.02 1.96 -7.54
CA GLU A 48 -12.06 2.56 -8.46
C GLU A 48 -11.02 3.45 -7.76
N ASN A 49 -11.33 3.90 -6.55
CA ASN A 49 -10.47 4.77 -5.73
C ASN A 49 -9.84 4.01 -4.54
N GLY A 50 -9.94 2.68 -4.53
CA GLY A 50 -9.51 1.84 -3.42
C GLY A 50 -8.20 1.10 -3.66
N ALA A 51 -7.46 0.85 -2.60
CA ALA A 51 -6.47 -0.22 -2.55
C ALA A 51 -6.66 -1.07 -1.29
N LEU A 52 -6.35 -2.37 -1.39
CA LEU A 52 -6.43 -3.30 -0.26
C LEU A 52 -5.06 -3.39 0.44
N LEU A 53 -4.96 -2.78 1.62
CA LEU A 53 -3.74 -2.76 2.43
C LEU A 53 -3.99 -3.24 3.84
N LEU A 54 -3.03 -3.93 4.44
CA LEU A 54 -2.99 -4.16 5.88
C LEU A 54 -2.67 -2.86 6.64
N PRO A 55 -2.96 -2.79 7.96
CA PRO A 55 -2.73 -1.57 8.74
C PRO A 55 -1.27 -1.10 8.75
N VAL A 56 -0.31 -2.02 8.69
CA VAL A 56 1.13 -1.70 8.66
C VAL A 56 1.55 -1.02 7.36
N PRO A 57 1.31 -1.61 6.16
CA PRO A 57 1.56 -0.94 4.88
C PRO A 57 0.77 0.35 4.70
N HIS A 58 -0.48 0.43 5.18
CA HIS A 58 -1.26 1.66 5.12
C HIS A 58 -0.56 2.79 5.90
N GLN A 59 -0.11 2.52 7.14
CA GLN A 59 0.70 3.47 7.91
C GLN A 59 2.03 3.79 7.23
N TYR A 60 2.64 2.80 6.56
CA TYR A 60 3.90 3.00 5.88
C TYR A 60 3.74 3.92 4.67
N LEU A 61 2.66 3.77 3.92
CA LEU A 61 2.35 4.62 2.79
C LEU A 61 2.13 6.09 3.18
N HIS A 62 1.54 6.36 4.36
CA HIS A 62 1.48 7.73 4.91
C HIS A 62 2.86 8.29 5.27
N LEU A 63 3.78 7.45 5.76
CA LEU A 63 5.16 7.87 5.98
C LEU A 63 5.85 8.20 4.66
N ILE A 64 5.65 7.38 3.63
CA ILE A 64 6.18 7.61 2.29
C ILE A 64 5.63 8.92 1.74
N GLU A 65 4.32 9.18 1.83
CA GLU A 65 3.70 10.44 1.44
C GLU A 65 4.37 11.67 2.09
N TYR A 66 4.62 11.58 3.40
CA TYR A 66 5.24 12.66 4.16
C TYR A 66 6.71 12.92 3.76
N LYS A 67 7.43 11.89 3.29
CA LYS A 67 8.89 11.95 3.05
C LYS A 67 9.28 12.06 1.59
N ASP A 68 8.57 11.37 0.74
CA ASP A 68 8.81 11.28 -0.69
C ASP A 68 7.48 11.20 -1.43
N ILE A 69 6.93 12.37 -1.73
CA ILE A 69 5.66 12.48 -2.44
C ILE A 69 5.72 11.83 -3.83
N ASN A 70 6.88 11.80 -4.47
CA ASN A 70 7.02 11.19 -5.80
C ASN A 70 6.91 9.66 -5.72
N THR A 71 7.54 9.03 -4.73
CA THR A 71 7.36 7.59 -4.49
C THR A 71 5.92 7.28 -4.12
N TYR A 72 5.29 8.09 -3.27
CA TYR A 72 3.87 7.92 -2.93
C TYR A 72 2.96 7.98 -4.18
N ILE A 73 3.18 8.97 -5.06
CA ILE A 73 2.44 9.12 -6.31
C ILE A 73 2.68 7.90 -7.21
N ALA A 74 3.91 7.43 -7.34
CA ALA A 74 4.25 6.26 -8.17
C ALA A 74 3.54 5.00 -7.66
N ILE A 75 3.53 4.75 -6.34
CA ILE A 75 2.81 3.62 -5.74
C ILE A 75 1.30 3.73 -5.97
N ASN A 76 0.70 4.91 -5.74
CA ASN A 76 -0.73 5.09 -6.00
C ASN A 76 -1.06 4.94 -7.49
N LYS A 77 -0.16 5.33 -8.38
CA LYS A 77 -0.31 5.09 -9.82
C LYS A 77 -0.36 3.59 -10.14
N MET A 78 0.49 2.79 -9.48
CA MET A 78 0.40 1.33 -9.58
C MET A 78 -0.92 0.80 -9.04
N PHE A 79 -1.43 1.36 -7.94
CA PHE A 79 -2.76 0.99 -7.45
C PHE A 79 -3.86 1.30 -8.49
N GLU A 80 -3.82 2.43 -9.19
CA GLU A 80 -4.77 2.71 -10.28
C GLU A 80 -4.71 1.65 -11.39
N TYR A 81 -3.51 1.19 -11.77
CA TYR A 81 -3.35 0.15 -12.78
C TYR A 81 -3.93 -1.19 -12.31
N ILE A 82 -3.62 -1.59 -11.06
CA ILE A 82 -4.19 -2.79 -10.43
C ILE A 82 -5.72 -2.67 -10.32
N ASN A 83 -6.22 -1.47 -10.06
CA ASN A 83 -7.65 -1.25 -9.93
C ASN A 83 -8.36 -1.46 -11.28
N ARG A 84 -7.80 -0.91 -12.38
CA ARG A 84 -8.35 -1.04 -13.74
C ARG A 84 -8.41 -2.48 -14.26
N GLN A 85 -7.45 -3.34 -13.89
CA GLN A 85 -7.42 -4.73 -14.33
C GLN A 85 -8.42 -5.64 -13.58
N GLN A 86 -8.95 -5.20 -12.43
CA GLN A 86 -9.97 -5.92 -11.65
C GLN A 86 -9.55 -7.33 -11.19
N HIS A 87 -8.26 -7.56 -10.97
CA HIS A 87 -7.70 -8.75 -10.32
C HIS A 87 -6.49 -8.37 -9.47
N GLU A 88 -6.03 -9.27 -8.60
CA GLU A 88 -4.88 -9.01 -7.71
C GLU A 88 -3.63 -8.54 -8.47
N PRO A 89 -2.69 -7.84 -7.80
CA PRO A 89 -1.45 -7.42 -8.43
C PRO A 89 -0.69 -8.59 -9.08
N THR A 90 -0.26 -8.41 -10.33
CA THR A 90 0.60 -9.36 -11.04
C THR A 90 2.00 -9.38 -10.43
N MET A 91 2.80 -10.41 -10.72
CA MET A 91 4.17 -10.49 -10.22
C MET A 91 5.02 -9.27 -10.65
N GLU A 92 4.92 -8.86 -11.90
CA GLU A 92 5.60 -7.66 -12.41
C GLU A 92 5.20 -6.39 -11.64
N GLN A 93 3.91 -6.20 -11.36
CA GLN A 93 3.43 -5.06 -10.56
C GLN A 93 3.97 -5.11 -9.12
N ARG A 94 4.07 -6.31 -8.55
CA ARG A 94 4.64 -6.52 -7.21
C ARG A 94 6.13 -6.20 -7.17
N GLU A 95 6.88 -6.60 -8.18
CA GLU A 95 8.30 -6.27 -8.33
C GLU A 95 8.53 -4.77 -8.49
N ILE A 96 7.69 -4.08 -9.27
CA ILE A 96 7.73 -2.61 -9.39
C ILE A 96 7.47 -1.95 -8.03
N ILE A 97 6.44 -2.39 -7.30
CA ILE A 97 6.14 -1.86 -5.97
C ILE A 97 7.28 -2.13 -5.00
N GLU A 98 7.86 -3.34 -5.02
CA GLU A 98 9.02 -3.68 -4.18
C GLU A 98 10.23 -2.81 -4.50
N TYR A 99 10.51 -2.58 -5.77
CA TYR A 99 11.58 -1.68 -6.22
C TYR A 99 11.37 -0.27 -5.68
N LEU A 100 10.18 0.31 -5.85
CA LEU A 100 9.85 1.65 -5.34
C LEU A 100 10.02 1.76 -3.82
N LEU A 101 9.63 0.71 -3.07
CA LEU A 101 9.79 0.67 -1.62
C LEU A 101 11.25 0.58 -1.21
N ARG A 102 12.06 -0.24 -1.89
CA ARG A 102 13.50 -0.35 -1.62
C ARG A 102 14.26 0.92 -1.92
N GLU A 103 13.95 1.60 -3.02
CA GLU A 103 14.55 2.90 -3.36
C GLU A 103 14.24 3.95 -2.29
N PHE A 104 12.98 4.00 -1.84
CA PHE A 104 12.60 4.87 -0.71
C PHE A 104 13.37 4.50 0.57
N GLU A 105 13.47 3.21 0.87
CA GLU A 105 14.16 2.71 2.05
C GLU A 105 15.63 3.09 2.04
N GLU A 106 16.33 2.89 0.93
CA GLU A 106 17.74 3.23 0.80
C GLU A 106 17.96 4.75 0.93
N LYS A 107 17.09 5.54 0.31
CA LYS A 107 17.13 7.00 0.38
C LYS A 107 16.88 7.55 1.79
N HIS A 108 15.98 6.94 2.55
CA HIS A 108 15.50 7.44 3.85
C HIS A 108 15.90 6.59 5.05
N LYS A 109 16.79 5.60 4.91
CA LYS A 109 17.18 4.66 5.99
C LYS A 109 17.74 5.32 7.25
N TRP A 110 18.32 6.51 7.11
CA TRP A 110 18.92 7.27 8.22
C TRP A 110 18.02 8.39 8.75
N ASP A 111 16.84 8.59 8.17
CA ASP A 111 15.92 9.62 8.62
C ASP A 111 15.45 9.35 10.04
N LYS A 112 15.59 10.36 10.89
CA LYS A 112 15.16 10.32 12.30
C LYS A 112 14.00 11.29 12.52
N GLY A 113 13.06 10.86 13.36
CA GLY A 113 12.01 11.75 13.86
C GLY A 113 12.52 12.70 14.94
N SER A 114 11.64 13.58 15.44
CA SER A 114 11.97 14.57 16.47
C SER A 114 12.55 13.98 17.77
N LYS A 115 12.27 12.71 18.06
CA LYS A 115 12.80 11.97 19.22
C LYS A 115 14.10 11.20 18.91
N GLY A 116 14.76 11.46 17.78
CA GLY A 116 16.00 10.81 17.36
C GLY A 116 15.88 9.35 16.91
N LYS A 117 14.66 8.77 16.91
CA LYS A 117 14.41 7.40 16.45
C LYS A 117 14.29 7.34 14.93
N LEU A 118 14.79 6.26 14.32
CA LEU A 118 14.62 6.00 12.89
C LEU A 118 13.12 5.98 12.51
N MET A 119 12.81 6.61 11.39
CA MET A 119 11.43 6.72 10.91
C MET A 119 10.96 5.43 10.23
N ILE A 120 11.84 4.79 9.46
CA ILE A 120 11.60 3.46 8.91
C ILE A 120 11.73 2.45 10.02
N LYS A 121 10.59 1.83 10.37
CA LYS A 121 10.51 0.82 11.43
C LYS A 121 10.75 -0.55 10.83
N ARG A 122 11.32 -1.46 11.61
CA ARG A 122 11.52 -2.87 11.23
C ARG A 122 10.27 -3.50 10.61
N LYS A 123 9.09 -3.29 11.21
CA LYS A 123 7.81 -3.81 10.70
C LYS A 123 7.45 -3.37 9.28
N TYR A 124 8.02 -2.27 8.78
CA TYR A 124 7.81 -1.83 7.40
C TYR A 124 8.66 -2.65 6.41
N LEU A 125 9.76 -3.24 6.87
CA LEU A 125 10.67 -4.05 6.06
C LEU A 125 10.29 -5.54 6.02
N GLU A 126 9.33 -5.96 6.84
CA GLU A 126 8.88 -7.35 6.97
C GLU A 126 7.83 -7.69 5.88
N ARG A 127 8.22 -7.50 4.61
CA ARG A 127 7.43 -7.90 3.42
C ARG A 127 7.72 -9.36 3.05
N SER A 128 6.85 -9.94 2.21
CA SER A 128 6.88 -11.37 1.86
C SER A 128 7.18 -11.64 0.38
N LEU A 129 7.72 -10.65 -0.33
CA LEU A 129 8.26 -10.81 -1.70
C LEU A 129 9.77 -11.05 -1.64
#